data_AF-A0A150MSM1-F1
#
_entry.id   AF-A0A150MSM1-F1
#
_cell.length_a   1.000
_cell.length_b   1.000
_cell.length_c   1.000
_cell.angle_alpha   90.00
_cell.angle_beta   90.00
_cell.angle_gamma   90.00
#
_symmetry.space_group_name_H-M   'P 1'
#
loop_
_entity.id
_entity.type
_entity.pdbx_description
1 polymer ?
#
loop_
_entity_poly.entity_id
_entity_poly.type
_entity_poly.pdbx_seq_one_letter_code
_entity_poly.pdbx_strand_id
1 'polypeptide(L)' 'MTPIINHPESCILGIGRVEKKPVVINDSIEIASMMALSLSYDHRLIDGVLAQKALNELKKYLSEPDLLFVI' A
#
# COMPACT_ATOMS: atom_id res chain seq x y z
N MET A 1 9.67 -5.55 -0.22
CA MET A 1 10.99 -4.92 0.01
C MET A 1 10.91 -4.09 1.29
N THR A 2 12.04 -3.78 1.91
CA THR A 2 12.07 -2.87 3.08
C THR A 2 12.82 -1.60 2.66
N PRO A 3 12.13 -0.58 2.14
CA PRO A 3 12.78 0.65 1.69
C PRO A 3 13.42 1.39 2.89
N ILE A 4 14.54 2.07 2.66
CA ILE A 4 15.22 2.88 3.69
C ILE A 4 14.72 4.31 3.59
N ILE A 5 14.29 4.89 4.71
CA ILE A 5 13.79 6.26 4.78
C ILE A 5 14.91 7.22 4.37
N ASN A 6 14.60 8.15 3.48
CA ASN A 6 15.53 9.21 3.08
C ASN A 6 15.42 10.39 4.05
N HIS A 7 16.31 10.46 5.04
CA HIS A 7 16.29 11.55 6.01
C HIS A 7 16.43 12.93 5.32
N PRO A 8 15.61 13.95 5.65
CA PRO A 8 14.77 14.11 6.84
C PRO A 8 13.29 13.66 6.73
N GLU A 9 12.92 12.85 5.74
CA GLU A 9 11.55 12.35 5.61
C GLU A 9 11.17 11.42 6.78
N SER A 10 9.87 11.32 7.08
CA SER A 10 9.35 10.48 8.17
C SER A 10 8.97 9.06 7.72
N CYS A 11 8.78 8.86 6.42
CA CYS A 11 8.41 7.58 5.83
C CYS A 11 8.79 7.49 4.35
N ILE A 12 8.88 6.28 3.81
CA ILE A 12 9.08 6.01 2.39
C ILE A 12 8.20 4.84 1.94
N LEU A 13 7.58 4.98 0.76
CA LEU A 13 6.78 3.94 0.13
C LEU A 13 7.61 3.18 -0.91
N GLY A 14 7.75 1.88 -0.70
CA GLY A 14 8.28 0.96 -1.70
C GLY A 14 7.15 0.38 -2.56
N ILE A 15 7.28 0.53 -3.87
CA ILE A 15 6.34 0.01 -4.87
C ILE A 15 6.99 -1.18 -5.57
N GLY A 16 6.39 -2.35 -5.44
CA GLY A 16 6.82 -3.58 -6.09
C GLY A 16 6.34 -3.65 -7.54
N ARG A 17 6.88 -4.62 -8.28
CA ARG A 17 6.44 -4.92 -9.64
C ARG A 17 4.97 -5.40 -9.63
N VAL A 18 4.25 -5.05 -10.69
CA VAL A 18 2.94 -5.63 -11.00
C VAL A 18 3.13 -7.01 -11.61
N GLU A 19 2.50 -8.02 -11.02
CA GLU A 19 2.54 -9.41 -11.48
C GLU A 19 1.19 -10.10 -11.34
N LYS A 20 0.93 -11.13 -12.15
CA LYS A 20 -0.31 -11.91 -12.08
C LYS A 20 -0.25 -12.88 -10.90
N LYS A 21 -1.23 -12.84 -10.01
CA LYS A 21 -1.34 -13.75 -8.85
C LYS A 21 -2.74 -14.34 -8.75
N PRO A 22 -2.88 -15.61 -8.31
CA PRO A 22 -4.16 -16.12 -7.86
C PRO A 22 -4.57 -15.40 -6.57
N VAL A 23 -5.79 -14.88 -6.55
CA VAL A 23 -6.41 -14.23 -5.40
C VAL A 23 -7.81 -14.77 -5.19
N VAL A 24 -8.29 -14.73 -3.96
CA VAL A 24 -9.68 -15.10 -3.64
C VAL A 24 -10.52 -13.83 -3.67
N ILE A 25 -11.53 -13.80 -4.54
CA ILE A 25 -12.53 -12.75 -4.65
C ILE A 25 -13.89 -13.43 -4.63
N ASN A 26 -14.77 -13.04 -3.69
CA ASN A 26 -16.12 -13.63 -3.55
C ASN A 26 -16.12 -15.17 -3.58
N ASP A 27 -15.28 -15.79 -2.74
CA ASP A 27 -15.09 -17.24 -2.62
C ASP A 27 -14.63 -17.97 -3.91
N SER A 28 -14.18 -17.22 -4.93
CA SER A 28 -13.63 -17.76 -6.18
C SER A 28 -12.16 -17.41 -6.35
N ILE A 29 -11.37 -18.34 -6.91
CA ILE A 29 -9.97 -18.07 -7.26
C ILE A 29 -9.92 -17.39 -8.64
N GLU A 30 -9.40 -16.18 -8.66
CA GLU A 30 -9.23 -15.37 -9.87
C GLU A 30 -7.76 -14.98 -10.08
N ILE A 31 -7.35 -14.80 -11.33
CA ILE A 31 -6.02 -14.28 -11.67
C ILE A 31 -6.07 -12.76 -11.77
N ALA A 32 -5.54 -12.06 -10.77
CA ALA A 32 -5.52 -10.60 -10.72
C ALA A 32 -4.12 -10.02 -10.95
N SER A 33 -4.05 -8.79 -11.45
CA SER A 33 -2.82 -8.00 -11.45
C SER A 33 -2.60 -7.45 -10.05
N MET A 34 -1.55 -7.92 -9.36
CA MET A 34 -1.25 -7.55 -7.99
C MET A 34 0.05 -6.77 -7.93
N MET A 35 0.10 -5.78 -7.04
CA MET A 35 1.26 -4.95 -6.76
C MET A 35 1.58 -5.04 -5.27
N ALA A 36 2.83 -5.36 -4.93
CA ALA A 36 3.27 -5.32 -3.54
C ALA A 36 3.56 -3.89 -3.12
N LEU A 37 3.04 -3.47 -1.96
CA LEU A 37 3.36 -2.19 -1.33
C LEU A 37 4.05 -2.44 0.00
N SER A 38 5.00 -1.58 0.35
CA SER A 38 5.72 -1.60 1.63
C SER A 38 5.92 -0.18 2.12
N LEU A 39 5.58 0.09 3.38
CA LEU A 39 5.78 1.40 3.99
C LEU A 39 6.79 1.26 5.11
N SER A 40 7.94 1.91 4.97
CA SER A 40 8.89 2.11 6.07
C SER A 40 8.64 3.47 6.69
N TYR A 41 8.65 3.54 8.02
CA TYR A 41 8.34 4.77 8.76
C TYR A 41 9.14 4.84 10.06
N ASP A 42 9.40 6.05 10.52
CA ASP A 42 10.04 6.28 11.81
C ASP A 42 9.04 6.07 12.95
N HIS A 43 9.18 4.97 13.68
CA HIS A 43 8.33 4.61 14.81
C HIS A 43 8.35 5.61 15.96
N ARG A 44 9.35 6.51 16.02
CA ARG A 44 9.39 7.59 17.00
C ARG A 44 8.36 8.68 16.71
N LEU A 45 7.91 8.77 15.45
CA LEU A 45 6.98 9.78 14.95
C LEU A 45 5.62 9.20 14.57
N ILE A 46 5.59 7.98 14.02
CA ILE A 46 4.40 7.35 13.46
C ILE A 46 4.18 6.01 14.15
N ASP A 47 3.01 5.81 14.76
CA ASP A 47 2.63 4.52 15.32
C ASP A 47 2.16 3.54 14.23
N GLY A 48 2.17 2.24 14.56
CA GLY A 48 1.83 1.19 13.59
C GLY A 48 0.38 1.20 13.11
N VAL A 49 -0.56 1.68 13.94
CA VAL A 49 -1.97 1.78 13.55
C VAL A 49 -2.15 2.89 12.52
N LEU A 50 -1.52 4.04 12.72
CA LEU A 50 -1.53 5.15 11.77
C LEU A 50 -0.87 4.75 10.45
N ALA A 51 0.30 4.12 10.51
CA ALA A 51 1.00 3.64 9.31
C ALA A 51 0.15 2.64 8.51
N GLN A 52 -0.49 1.67 9.19
CA GLN A 52 -1.35 0.69 8.54
C GLN A 52 -2.60 1.33 7.93
N LYS A 53 -3.21 2.30 8.62
CA LYS A 53 -4.36 3.05 8.08
C LYS A 53 -3.98 3.81 6.82
N ALA A 54 -2.86 4.53 6.82
CA ALA A 54 -2.38 5.25 5.65
C ALA A 54 -2.13 4.33 4.46
N LEU A 55 -1.49 3.17 4.68
CA LEU A 55 -1.26 2.19 3.62
C LEU A 55 -2.56 1.57 3.09
N ASN A 56 -3.54 1.32 3.96
CA ASN A 56 -4.85 0.79 3.56
C ASN A 56 -5.66 1.82 2.77
N GLU A 57 -5.64 3.09 3.16
CA GLU A 57 -6.26 4.18 2.39
C GLU A 57 -5.62 4.29 1.01
N LEU A 58 -4.29 4.31 0.93
CA LEU A 58 -3.60 4.32 -0.36
C LEU A 58 -3.99 3.12 -1.22
N LYS A 59 -4.04 1.92 -0.64
CA LYS A 59 -4.50 0.71 -1.34
C LYS A 59 -5.93 0.88 -1.87
N LYS A 60 -6.82 1.49 -1.10
CA LYS A 60 -8.21 1.76 -1.51
C LYS A 60 -8.26 2.69 -2.73
N TYR A 61 -7.57 3.84 -2.68
CA TYR A 61 -7.53 4.77 -3.83
C TYR A 61 -6.86 4.16 -5.07
N LEU A 62 -5.86 3.29 -4.90
CA LEU A 62 -5.24 2.60 -6.03
C LEU A 62 -6.17 1.55 -6.67
N SER A 63 -7.03 0.90 -5.87
CA SER A 63 -8.02 -0.05 -6.35
C SER A 63 -9.25 0.63 -6.95
N GLU A 64 -9.64 1.80 -6.44
CA GLU A 64 -10.80 2.58 -6.86
C GLU A 64 -10.40 4.06 -7.07
N PRO A 65 -9.74 4.38 -8.20
CA PRO A 65 -9.22 5.73 -8.43
C PRO A 65 -10.27 6.84 -8.47
N ASP A 66 -11.53 6.51 -8.80
CA ASP A 66 -12.63 7.47 -8.83
C ASP A 66 -12.83 8.16 -7.47
N LEU A 67 -12.49 7.49 -6.36
CA LEU A 67 -12.55 8.06 -5.01
C LEU A 67 -11.65 9.29 -4.83
N LEU A 68 -10.61 9.47 -5.66
CA LEU A 68 -9.75 10.65 -5.62
C LEU A 68 -10.47 11.93 -6.09
N PHE A 69 -11.56 11.79 -6.83
CA PHE A 69 -12.29 12.93 -7.41
C PHE A 69 -13.60 13.26 -6.66
N VAL A 70 -13.98 12.46 -5.66
CA VAL A 70 -15.21 12.63 -4.86
C VAL A 70 -14.96 13.48 -3.60
N ILE A 71 -13.98 14.38 -3.66
CA ILE A 71 -13.60 15.30 -2.57
C ILE A 71 -14.47 16.56 -2.55
#